data_AF-D8LHJ1-F1
#
_entry.id   AF-D8LHJ1-F1
#
_cell.length_a   1.000
_cell.length_b   1.000
_cell.length_c   1.000
_cell.angle_alpha   90.00
_cell.angle_beta   90.00
_cell.angle_gamma   90.00
#
_symmetry.space_group_name_H-M   'P 1'
#
loop_
_entity.id
_entity.type
_entity.pdbx_description
1 polymer ?
#
loop_
_entity_poly.entity_id
_entity_poly.type
_entity_poly.pdbx_seq_one_letter_code
_entity_poly.pdbx_strand_id
1 'polypeptide(L)' 'MEYTEMILEEFGVPAEFMSKDAVLACFSIGRTTASLVDVGGGTARKRHRFTTGEKQP' A
#
# COMPACT_ATOMS: atom_id res chain seq x y z
N MET A 1 0.12 -14.05 10.65
CA MET A 1 0.12 -13.93 9.16
C MET A 1 -1.28 -14.29 8.65
N GLU A 2 -2.32 -13.99 9.46
CA GLU A 2 -3.64 -14.63 9.36
C GLU A 2 -4.41 -14.27 8.08
N TYR A 3 -4.23 -13.04 7.56
CA TYR A 3 -4.98 -12.57 6.39
C TYR A 3 -4.61 -13.35 5.13
N THR A 4 -3.31 -13.59 4.92
CA THR A 4 -2.83 -14.32 3.74
C THR A 4 -3.22 -15.78 3.79
N GLU A 5 -3.15 -16.42 4.96
CA GLU A 5 -3.63 -17.80 5.13
C GLU A 5 -5.13 -17.90 4.83
N MET A 6 -5.96 -17.00 5.39
CA MET A 6 -7.38 -16.95 5.11
C MET A 6 -7.68 -16.74 3.62
N ILE A 7 -6.98 -15.80 2.95
CA ILE A 7 -7.25 -15.46 1.55
C ILE A 7 -6.83 -16.57 0.59
N LEU A 8 -5.72 -17.26 0.88
CA LEU A 8 -5.21 -18.35 0.03
C LEU A 8 -5.94 -19.68 0.31
N GLU A 9 -6.20 -20.01 1.58
CA GLU A 9 -6.76 -21.32 1.98
C GLU A 9 -8.29 -21.36 1.97
N GLU A 10 -8.97 -20.36 2.53
CA GLU A 10 -10.43 -20.34 2.62
C GLU A 10 -11.06 -19.84 1.30
N PHE A 11 -10.47 -18.81 0.69
CA PHE A 11 -11.02 -18.19 -0.52
C PHE A 11 -10.35 -18.66 -1.82
N GLY A 12 -9.30 -19.48 -1.75
CA GLY A 12 -8.65 -20.10 -2.90
C GLY A 12 -8.07 -19.09 -3.91
N VAL A 13 -7.73 -17.88 -3.48
CA VAL A 13 -7.24 -16.83 -4.38
C VAL A 13 -5.83 -17.19 -4.85
N PRO A 14 -5.52 -17.15 -6.17
CA PRO A 14 -4.24 -17.64 -6.69
C PRO A 14 -3.04 -16.77 -6.29
N ALA A 15 -3.24 -15.50 -5.93
CA ALA A 15 -2.18 -14.62 -5.44
C ALA A 15 -2.79 -13.42 -4.68
N GLU A 16 -2.16 -13.05 -3.56
CA GLU A 16 -2.46 -11.83 -2.81
C GLU A 16 -1.25 -10.89 -2.86
N PHE A 17 -1.49 -9.59 -3.10
CA PHE A 17 -0.46 -8.55 -2.99
C PHE A 17 -0.89 -7.49 -1.97
N MET A 18 -0.33 -7.58 -0.77
CA MET A 18 -0.54 -6.58 0.28
C MET A 18 0.41 -5.39 0.07
N SER A 19 -0.15 -4.18 0.02
CA SER A 19 0.62 -2.94 -0.06
C SER A 19 -0.02 -1.84 0.77
N LYS A 20 0.79 -0.85 1.15
CA LYS A 20 0.29 0.34 1.86
C LYS A 20 -0.49 1.22 0.89
N ASP A 21 -1.68 1.67 1.29
CA ASP A 21 -2.56 2.53 0.47
C ASP A 21 -1.84 3.78 -0.05
N ALA A 22 -1.00 4.40 0.79
CA ALA A 22 -0.22 5.56 0.40
C ALA A 22 0.83 5.25 -0.69
N VAL A 23 1.40 4.05 -0.73
CA VAL A 23 2.35 3.67 -1.79
C VAL A 23 1.60 3.45 -3.10
N LEU A 24 0.44 2.78 -3.07
CA LEU A 24 -0.40 2.60 -4.25
C LEU A 24 -0.93 3.92 -4.81
N ALA A 25 -1.37 4.84 -3.93
CA ALA A 25 -1.80 6.17 -4.34
C ALA A 25 -0.64 7.03 -4.90
N CYS A 26 0.58 6.83 -4.43
CA CYS A 26 1.77 7.48 -5.00
C CYS A 26 2.13 6.86 -6.38
N PHE A 27 2.00 5.54 -6.51
CA PHE A 27 2.26 4.83 -7.75
C PHE A 27 1.22 5.16 -8.84
N SER A 28 -0.06 5.26 -8.49
CA SER A 28 -1.14 5.56 -9.44
C SER A 28 -1.02 6.95 -10.08
N ILE A 29 -0.42 7.91 -9.38
CA ILE A 29 -0.13 9.25 -9.92
C ILE A 29 1.21 9.33 -10.67
N GLY A 30 1.91 8.20 -10.86
CA GLY A 30 3.18 8.11 -11.57
C GLY A 30 4.33 8.84 -10.86
N ARG A 31 4.24 9.04 -9.54
CA ARG A 31 5.28 9.72 -8.76
C ARG A 31 6.06 8.70 -7.95
N THR A 32 7.38 8.81 -8.01
CA THR A 32 8.30 8.05 -7.13
C THR A 32 8.42 8.70 -5.75
N THR A 33 7.87 9.90 -5.56
CA THR A 33 7.90 10.60 -4.27
C THR A 33 6.63 11.43 -4.11
N ALA A 34 5.86 11.18 -3.04
CA ALA A 34 4.70 11.99 -2.69
C ALA A 34 4.48 12.07 -1.18
N SER A 35 3.89 13.18 -0.74
CA SER A 35 3.37 13.34 0.61
C SER A 35 1.86 13.22 0.54
N LEU A 36 1.33 12.09 0.98
CA LEU A 36 -0.10 11.82 0.98
C LEU A 36 -0.70 12.06 2.37
N VAL A 37 -1.89 12.63 2.36
CA VAL A 37 -2.71 12.84 3.56
C VAL A 37 -4.04 12.18 3.27
N ASP A 38 -4.26 11.04 3.90
CA ASP A 38 -5.50 10.29 3.78
C ASP A 38 -6.37 10.57 5.02
N VAL A 39 -7.60 11.01 4.79
CA VAL A 39 -8.57 11.39 5.83
C VAL A 39 -9.84 10.58 5.61
N GLY A 40 -9.96 9.48 6.34
CA GLY A 40 -11.13 8.59 6.33
C GLY A 40 -11.83 8.53 7.70
N GLY A 41 -13.06 8.00 7.70
CA GLY A 41 -14.05 8.04 8.80
C GLY A 41 -13.69 7.39 10.15
N GLY A 42 -12.42 7.17 10.44
CA GLY A 42 -11.96 6.72 11.75
C GLY A 42 -10.54 7.18 12.12
N THR A 43 -9.77 7.78 11.20
CA THR A 43 -8.42 8.28 11.51
C THR A 43 -7.87 9.10 10.33
N ALA A 44 -7.26 10.25 10.62
CA ALA A 44 -6.42 10.93 9.65
C ALA A 44 -4.99 10.36 9.75
N ARG A 45 -4.57 9.53 8.79
CA ARG A 45 -3.19 9.05 8.76
C ARG A 45 -2.28 10.19 8.30
N LYS A 46 -1.58 10.81 9.27
CA LYS A 46 -0.71 11.96 9.03
C LYS A 46 0.61 11.54 8.39
N ARG A 47 0.84 12.13 7.21
CA ARG A 47 2.12 12.35 6.49
C ARG A 47 3.21 11.30 6.76
N HIS A 48 3.35 10.39 5.81
CA HIS A 48 4.61 9.72 5.58
C HIS A 48 5.15 10.24 4.24
N ARG A 49 6.37 10.80 4.27
CA ARG A 49 7.11 11.13 3.05
C ARG A 49 7.62 9.81 2.51
N PHE A 50 6.96 9.28 1.49
CA PHE A 50 7.41 8.07 0.83
C PHE A 50 8.33 8.47 -0.32
N THR A 51 9.59 8.05 -0.22
CA THR A 51 10.47 7.93 -1.37
C THR A 51 10.35 6.49 -1.86
N THR A 52 9.63 6.29 -2.96
CA THR A 52 9.81 5.11 -3.81
C THR A 52 11.23 5.24 -4.36
N GLY A 53 12.21 4.76 -3.60
CA GLY A 53 13.61 4.88 -3.96
C GLY A 53 13.86 4.12 -5.24
N GLU A 54 14.07 4.84 -6.34
CA GLU A 54 14.85 4.31 -7.45
C GLU A 54 16.34 4.39 -7.09
N LYS A 55 16.89 3.22 -6.75
CA LYS A 55 18.25 2.71 -6.99
C LYS A 55 18.17 1.19 -6.73
N GLN A 56 17.95 0.31 -7.73
CA GLN A 56 18.90 -0.21 -8.76
C GLN A 56 20.24 -0.67 -8.13
N PRO A 57 20.79 -1.87 -8.41
CA PRO A 57 20.62 -2.76 -9.57
C PRO A 57 19.73 -4.01 -9.37
#